data_AF-A0A965CI45-F1
#
_entry.id   AF-A0A965CI45-F1
#
_cell.length_a   1.000
_cell.length_b   1.000
_cell.length_c   1.000
_cell.angle_alpha   90.00
_cell.angle_beta   90.00
_cell.angle_gamma   90.00
#
_symmetry.space_group_name_H-M   'P 1'
#
loop_
_entity.id
_entity.type
_entity.pdbx_description
1 polymer ?
#
loop_
_entity_poly.entity_id
_entity_poly.type
_entity_poly.pdbx_seq_one_letter_code
_entity_poly.pdbx_strand_id
1 'polypeptide(L)' 'MMPTYEYSCNECGTYGSVHRSYDDDCTPMSCPKCDMQMSRIYSAPGLIFKGGGWGGK' A
#
# COMPACT_ATOMS: atom_id res chain seq x y z
N MET A 1 -8.16 19.66 1.20
CA MET A 1 -8.48 18.24 1.51
C MET A 1 -7.22 17.45 1.23
N MET A 2 -6.63 16.79 2.23
CA MET A 2 -5.36 16.06 2.07
C MET A 2 -5.62 14.68 1.47
N PRO A 3 -4.98 14.30 0.35
CA PRO A 3 -5.12 12.97 -0.20
C PRO A 3 -4.42 11.94 0.71
N THR A 4 -5.03 10.77 0.82
CA THR A 4 -4.42 9.60 1.45
C THR A 4 -3.72 8.79 0.37
N TYR A 5 -2.45 8.48 0.59
CA TYR A 5 -1.64 7.61 -0.27
C TYR A 5 -1.34 6.30 0.44
N GLU A 6 -1.41 5.20 -0.28
CA GLU A 6 -1.10 3.87 0.24
C GLU A 6 0.31 3.46 -0.16
N TYR A 7 1.01 2.78 0.75
CA TYR A 7 2.36 2.27 0.55
C TYR A 7 2.43 0.79 0.94
N SER A 8 3.17 0.00 0.18
CA SER A 8 3.51 -1.38 0.51
C SER A 8 5.02 -1.59 0.56
N CYS A 9 5.45 -2.37 1.54
CA CYS A 9 6.79 -2.91 1.59
C CYS A 9 6.80 -4.29 0.93
N ASN A 10 7.63 -4.45 -0.11
CA ASN A 10 7.80 -5.74 -0.79
C ASN A 10 8.52 -6.78 0.08
N GLU A 11 9.30 -6.33 1.06
CA GLU A 11 10.20 -7.19 1.83
C GLU A 11 9.52 -7.87 3.00
N CYS A 12 8.74 -7.09 3.78
CA CYS A 12 8.02 -7.62 4.94
C CYS A 12 6.52 -7.76 4.70
N GLY A 13 6.01 -7.37 3.52
CA GLY A 13 4.59 -7.40 3.17
C GLY A 13 3.72 -6.41 3.97
N THR A 14 4.34 -5.42 4.62
CA THR A 14 3.60 -4.44 5.44
C THR A 14 2.95 -3.39 4.55
N TYR A 15 1.67 -3.12 4.81
CA TYR A 15 0.85 -2.11 4.13
C TYR A 15 0.53 -0.97 5.11
N GLY A 16 0.52 0.27 4.60
CA GLY A 16 0.20 1.46 5.39
C GLY A 16 -0.45 2.56 4.56
N SER A 17 -1.32 3.34 5.18
CA SER A 17 -1.95 4.52 4.59
C SER A 17 -1.39 5.78 5.25
N VAL A 18 -0.94 6.73 4.43
CA VAL A 18 -0.35 8.00 4.86
C VAL A 18 -1.09 9.16 4.22
N HIS A 19 -1.51 10.11 5.04
CA HIS A 19 -2.02 11.39 4.55
C HIS A 19 -0.82 12.27 4.20
N ARG A 20 -0.60 12.55 2.91
CA ARG A 20 0.51 13.39 2.46
C ARG A 20 0.04 14.47 1.49
N SER A 21 0.67 15.63 1.58
CA SER A 21 0.45 16.73 0.65
C SER A 21 1.09 16.40 -0.70
N TYR A 22 0.46 16.84 -1.79
CA TYR A 22 0.96 16.62 -3.16
C TYR A 22 2.39 17.12 -3.38
N ASP A 23 2.79 18.19 -2.68
CA ASP A 23 4.12 18.79 -2.75
C ASP A 23 5.24 17.86 -2.25
N ASP A 24 4.92 16.94 -1.34
CA ASP A 24 5.88 16.06 -0.67
C ASP A 24 5.94 14.66 -1.33
N ASP A 25 5.25 14.43 -2.44
CA ASP A 25 5.09 13.11 -3.09
C ASP A 25 6.42 12.47 -3.56
N CYS A 26 7.46 13.27 -3.78
CA CYS A 26 8.74 12.78 -4.30
C CYS A 26 9.57 11.95 -3.31
N THR A 27 9.23 11.94 -2.01
CA THR A 27 10.04 11.23 -1.01
C THR A 27 9.58 9.76 -0.86
N PRO A 28 10.42 8.76 -1.19
CA PRO A 28 10.10 7.36 -0.93
C PRO A 28 9.98 7.15 0.58
N MET A 29 8.89 6.52 1.01
CA MET A 29 8.63 6.27 2.43
C MET A 29 9.48 5.08 2.90
N SER A 30 10.20 5.21 4.01
CA SER A 30 10.91 4.08 4.64
C SER A 30 9.94 3.24 5.47
N CYS A 31 10.07 1.92 5.40
CA CYS A 31 9.24 1.01 6.17
C CYS A 31 9.66 1.03 7.66
N PRO A 32 8.77 1.33 8.61
CA PRO A 32 9.12 1.33 10.04
C PRO A 32 9.40 -0.06 10.61
N LYS A 33 9.20 -1.13 9.83
CA LYS A 33 9.36 -2.53 10.27
C LYS A 33 10.67 -3.17 9.82
N CYS A 34 11.23 -2.70 8.71
CA CYS A 34 12.45 -3.26 8.11
C CYS A 34 13.39 -2.20 7.53
N ASP A 35 13.09 -0.92 7.71
CA ASP A 35 13.87 0.23 7.24
C ASP A 35 14.15 0.29 5.73
N MET A 36 13.42 -0.50 4.93
CA MET A 36 13.55 -0.51 3.48
C MET A 36 12.58 0.44 2.79
N GLN A 37 12.94 0.86 1.57
CA GLN A 37 12.10 1.74 0.75
C GLN A 37 10.77 1.06 0.41
N MET A 38 9.66 1.73 0.75
CA MET A 38 8.31 1.34 0.38
C MET A 38 7.92 2.02 -0.93
N SER A 39 7.23 1.26 -1.77
CA SER A 39 6.68 1.75 -3.02
C SER A 39 5.28 2.28 -2.77
N ARG A 40 4.96 3.45 -3.35
CA ARG A 40 3.58 3.94 -3.35
C ARG A 40 2.72 2.98 -4.16
N ILE A 41 1.67 2.46 -3.54
CA ILE A 41 0.68 1.64 -4.21
C ILE A 41 -0.22 2.58 -4.99
N TYR A 42 0.00 2.64 -6.30
CA TYR A 42 -0.96 3.20 -7.23
C TYR A 42 -2.02 2.14 -7.48
N SER A 43 -2.85 1.86 -6.47
CA SER A 43 -3.95 0.94 -6.68
C SER A 43 -4.94 1.65 -7.60
N ALA A 44 -4.93 1.31 -8.89
CA ALA A 44 -6.20 1.20 -9.59
C ALA A 44 -7.08 0.30 -8.69
N PRO A 45 -8.37 0.58 -8.45
CA PRO A 45 -9.24 -0.33 -7.73
C PRO A 45 -9.39 -1.61 -8.58
N GLY A 46 -8.37 -2.45 -8.55
CA GLY A 46 -8.30 -3.75 -9.19
C GLY A 46 -9.13 -4.66 -8.35
N LEU A 47 -10.32 -5.01 -8.87
CA LEU A 47 -11.20 -6.09 -8.45
C LEU A 47 -10.57 -7.01 -7.41
N ILE A 48 -10.90 -6.78 -6.14
CA ILE A 48 -10.58 -7.70 -5.05
C ILE A 48 -11.54 -8.88 -5.21
N PHE A 49 -11.19 -9.85 -6.06
CA PHE A 49 -11.79 -11.17 -5.98
C PHE A 49 -11.23 -11.84 -4.73
N LYS A 50 -11.96 -11.73 -3.61
CA LYS A 50 -11.86 -12.68 -2.49
C LYS A 50 -12.31 -14.07 -3.00
N GLY A 51 -11.46 -14.73 -3.77
CA GLY A 51 -11.57 -16.14 -4.10
C GLY A 51 -11.14 -16.95 -2.87
N GLY A 52 -12.08 -17.16 -1.95
CA GLY A 52 -11.82 -17.86 -0.69
C GLY A 52 -13.00 -18.73 -0.28
N GLY A 53 -13.16 -19.87 -0.97
CA GLY A 53 -13.78 -21.07 -0.42
C GLY A 53 -15.31 -21.12 -0.37
N TRP A 54 -15.91 -21.63 -1.43
CA TRP A 54 -17.13 -22.43 -1.29
C TRP A 54 -16.82 -23.85 -1.74
N GLY A 55 -16.83 -24.78 -0.77
CA GLY A 55 -16.69 -26.23 -0.98
C GLY A 55 -17.68 -26.70 -2.05
N GLY A 56 -17.33 -27.65 -2.91
CA GLY A 56 -16.91 -28.96 -2.46
C GLY A 56 -18.16 -29.80 -2.17
N LYS A 57 -18.78 -30.27 -3.26
CA LYS A 57 -19.89 -31.24 -3.34
C LYS A 57 -21.31 -30.75 -3.07
#